data_AF-A0A1H0WHK1-F1
#
_entry.id   AF-A0A1H0WHK1-F1
#
_cell.length_a   1.000
_cell.length_b   1.000
_cell.length_c   1.000
_cell.angle_alpha   90.00
_cell.angle_beta   90.00
_cell.angle_gamma   90.00
#
_symmetry.space_group_name_H-M   'P 1'
#
loop_
_entity.id
_entity.type
_entity.pdbx_description
1 polymer ?
#
loop_
_entity_poly.entity_id
_entity_poly.type
_entity_poly.pdbx_seq_one_letter_code
_entity_poly.pdbx_strand_id
1 'polypeptide(L)'
;MFPGARGALRRRSNFRQRVWLPALAGDERLGWAPLNLEMHFHDLRHTHKTWLIEDDGPRVLHLEQLGHKRKDVDDGYSHVTDLMISRMLAALQRRWETDGGCAWNQQAMPEVVPQAL
;
A
#
# COMPACT_ATOMS: atom_id res chain seq x y z
N MET A 1 0.72 11.13 10.20
CA MET A 1 -0.19 12.06 9.48
C MET A 1 0.65 12.82 8.45
N PHE A 2 0.14 13.10 7.24
CA PHE A 2 0.92 13.76 6.18
C PHE A 2 0.58 15.26 6.07
N PRO A 3 1.36 16.15 6.71
CA PRO A 3 1.12 17.59 6.63
C PRO A 3 1.46 18.12 5.23
N GLY A 4 0.75 19.15 4.80
CA GLY A 4 1.18 20.01 3.71
C GLY A 4 2.30 20.93 4.15
N ALA A 5 2.86 21.70 3.21
CA ALA A 5 3.99 22.62 3.45
C ALA A 5 3.75 23.69 4.54
N ARG A 6 2.50 23.87 4.99
CA ARG A 6 2.12 24.81 6.07
C ARG A 6 1.55 24.10 7.30
N GLY A 7 1.88 22.82 7.50
CA GLY A 7 1.41 22.02 8.65
C GLY A 7 -0.05 21.54 8.59
N ALA A 8 -0.88 22.11 7.71
CA ALA A 8 -2.28 21.71 7.54
C ALA A 8 -2.44 20.38 6.78
N LEU A 9 -3.59 19.71 6.93
CA LEU A 9 -3.92 18.49 6.19
C LEU A 9 -3.83 18.68 4.67
N ARG A 10 -3.26 17.70 3.99
CA ARG A 10 -3.07 17.75 2.54
C ARG A 10 -4.39 17.52 1.80
N ARG A 11 -4.74 18.44 0.90
CA ARG A 11 -5.91 18.32 0.03
C ARG A 11 -5.76 17.16 -0.96
N ARG A 12 -6.85 16.46 -1.27
CA ARG A 12 -6.91 15.35 -2.25
C ARG A 12 -6.40 15.74 -3.64
N SER A 13 -6.76 16.93 -4.15
CA SER A 13 -6.31 17.41 -5.45
C SER A 13 -4.78 17.62 -5.49
N ASN A 14 -4.23 18.25 -4.45
CA ASN A 14 -2.78 18.44 -4.29
C ASN A 14 -2.04 17.12 -4.13
N PHE A 15 -2.63 16.13 -3.46
CA PHE A 15 -2.08 14.78 -3.40
C PHE A 15 -2.01 14.15 -4.80
N ARG A 16 -3.12 14.20 -5.56
CA ARG A 16 -3.18 13.65 -6.92
C ARG A 16 -2.12 14.27 -7.84
N GLN A 17 -2.06 15.60 -7.88
CA GLN A 17 -1.19 16.32 -8.81
C GLN A 17 0.29 16.27 -8.43
N ARG A 18 0.62 16.31 -7.14
CA ARG A 18 2.01 16.50 -6.68
C ARG A 18 2.69 15.25 -6.13
N VAL A 19 1.95 14.17 -5.91
CA VAL A 19 2.54 12.89 -5.47
C VAL A 19 2.08 11.74 -6.34
N TRP A 20 0.77 11.59 -6.56
CA TRP A 20 0.28 10.41 -7.28
C TRP A 20 0.67 10.38 -8.75
N LEU A 21 0.34 11.41 -9.53
CA LEU A 21 0.69 11.45 -10.95
C LEU A 21 2.21 11.40 -11.21
N PRO A 22 3.05 12.15 -10.46
CA PRO A 22 4.50 11.99 -10.55
C PRO A 22 4.98 10.57 -10.26
N ALA A 23 4.44 9.90 -9.23
CA ALA A 23 4.81 8.52 -8.93
C ALA A 23 4.44 7.53 -10.05
N LEU A 24 3.34 7.78 -10.78
CA LEU A 24 2.95 6.97 -11.94
C LEU A 24 3.78 7.27 -13.18
N ALA A 25 4.22 8.52 -13.35
CA ALA A 25 5.06 8.91 -14.49
C ALA A 25 6.48 8.35 -14.41
N GLY A 26 6.90 7.86 -13.25
CA GLY A 26 8.27 7.44 -13.02
C GLY A 26 9.23 8.63 -12.90
N ASP A 27 10.50 8.32 -12.78
CA ASP A 27 11.60 9.29 -12.70
C ASP A 27 12.84 8.65 -13.32
N GLU A 28 13.20 9.11 -14.52
CA GLU A 28 14.35 8.62 -15.27
C GLU A 28 15.66 8.79 -14.49
N ARG A 29 15.79 9.84 -13.67
CA ARG A 29 17.00 10.09 -12.86
C ARG A 29 17.17 9.04 -11.76
N LEU A 30 16.07 8.45 -11.32
CA LEU A 30 16.04 7.37 -10.33
C LEU A 30 15.96 5.99 -11.00
N GLY A 31 15.93 5.93 -12.33
CA GLY A 31 15.75 4.68 -13.09
C GLY A 31 14.34 4.09 -12.98
N TRP A 32 13.35 4.88 -12.58
CA TRP A 32 11.97 4.43 -12.41
C TRP A 32 11.19 4.61 -13.71
N ALA A 33 10.84 3.49 -14.35
CA ALA A 33 9.97 3.52 -15.52
C ALA A 33 8.54 4.01 -15.15
N PRO A 34 7.82 4.64 -16.08
CA PRO A 34 6.41 4.92 -15.89
C PRO A 34 5.62 3.63 -15.62
N LEU A 35 4.65 3.73 -14.70
CA LEU A 35 3.65 2.71 -14.45
C LEU A 35 2.43 2.94 -15.36
N ASN A 36 1.23 2.61 -14.88
CA ASN A 36 -0.01 2.96 -15.56
C ASN A 36 -0.48 4.37 -15.14
N LEU A 37 -0.37 5.34 -16.07
CA LEU A 37 -0.77 6.74 -15.85
C LEU A 37 -2.28 6.94 -15.64
N GLU A 38 -3.11 6.00 -16.08
CA GLU A 38 -4.56 6.04 -15.91
C GLU A 38 -5.01 5.52 -14.53
N MET A 39 -4.09 4.94 -13.76
CA MET A 39 -4.39 4.36 -12.45
C MET A 39 -4.84 5.44 -11.46
N HIS A 40 -5.97 5.21 -10.80
CA HIS A 40 -6.47 6.04 -9.72
C HIS A 40 -5.89 5.56 -8.39
N PHE A 41 -5.72 6.47 -7.45
CA PHE A 41 -5.27 6.09 -6.10
C PHE A 41 -6.22 5.08 -5.41
N HIS A 42 -7.50 5.08 -5.77
CA HIS A 42 -8.48 4.12 -5.24
C HIS A 42 -8.25 2.70 -5.78
N ASP A 43 -7.62 2.56 -6.95
CA ASP A 43 -7.37 1.26 -7.57
C ASP A 43 -6.38 0.44 -6.73
N LEU A 44 -5.51 1.09 -5.94
CA LEU A 44 -4.67 0.41 -4.94
C LEU A 44 -5.50 -0.32 -3.89
N ARG A 45 -6.64 0.24 -3.49
CA ARG A 45 -7.55 -0.40 -2.53
C ARG A 45 -8.27 -1.58 -3.16
N HIS A 46 -8.64 -1.48 -4.44
CA HIS A 46 -9.18 -2.63 -5.18
C HIS A 46 -8.13 -3.73 -5.36
N THR A 47 -6.89 -3.35 -5.68
CA THR A 47 -5.76 -4.28 -5.80
C THR A 47 -5.51 -5.02 -4.49
N HIS A 48 -5.48 -4.30 -3.36
CA HIS A 48 -5.33 -4.92 -2.04
C HIS A 48 -6.47 -5.93 -1.77
N LYS A 49 -7.72 -5.59 -2.07
CA LYS A 49 -8.84 -6.52 -1.94
C LYS A 49 -8.64 -7.78 -2.79
N THR A 50 -8.19 -7.62 -4.03
CA THR A 50 -7.91 -8.75 -4.93
C THR A 50 -6.80 -9.65 -4.37
N TRP A 51 -5.70 -9.07 -3.87
CA TRP A 51 -4.63 -9.87 -3.25
C TRP A 51 -5.08 -10.64 -2.03
N LEU A 52 -5.92 -10.05 -1.17
CA LEU A 52 -6.47 -10.78 -0.04
C LEU A 52 -7.33 -11.97 -0.50
N ILE A 53 -8.06 -11.86 -1.61
CA ILE A 53 -8.83 -12.96 -2.19
C ILE A 53 -7.91 -14.03 -2.78
N GLU A 54 -6.89 -13.62 -3.54
CA GLU A 54 -5.91 -14.54 -4.13
C GLU A 54 -5.10 -15.31 -3.08
N ASP A 55 -4.86 -14.70 -1.91
CA ASP A 55 -4.13 -15.32 -0.78
C ASP A 55 -5.07 -16.11 0.17
N ASP A 56 -6.27 -16.46 -0.30
CA ASP A 56 -7.29 -17.21 0.45
C ASP A 56 -7.69 -16.56 1.80
N GLY A 57 -7.65 -15.23 1.86
CA GLY A 57 -8.11 -14.47 3.01
C GLY A 57 -9.60 -14.71 3.29
N PRO A 58 -10.00 -14.90 4.56
CA PRO A 58 -11.40 -15.07 4.88
C PRO A 58 -12.15 -13.75 4.70
N ARG A 59 -13.41 -13.83 4.23
CA ARG A 59 -14.25 -12.66 3.92
C ARG A 59 -14.34 -11.64 5.05
N VAL A 60 -14.42 -12.10 6.31
CA VAL A 60 -14.47 -11.22 7.50
C VAL A 60 -13.26 -10.30 7.60
N LEU A 61 -12.07 -10.81 7.24
CA LEU A 61 -10.83 -10.05 7.24
C LEU A 61 -10.84 -8.96 6.16
N HIS A 62 -11.35 -9.28 4.98
CA HIS A 62 -11.46 -8.30 3.88
C HIS A 62 -12.38 -7.15 4.26
N LEU A 63 -13.53 -7.47 4.86
CA LEU A 63 -14.50 -6.47 5.27
C LEU A 63 -13.90 -5.54 6.33
N GLU A 64 -13.26 -6.10 7.33
CA GLU A 64 -12.68 -5.33 8.44
C GLU A 64 -11.52 -4.45 7.96
N GLN A 65 -10.58 -5.02 7.20
CA GLN A 65 -9.41 -4.31 6.69
C GLN A 65 -9.78 -3.17 5.73
N LEU A 66 -10.85 -3.35 4.95
CA LEU A 66 -11.36 -2.31 4.07
C LEU A 66 -12.34 -1.38 4.80
N GLY A 67 -12.80 -1.69 6.01
CA GLY A 67 -13.86 -0.92 6.67
C GLY A 67 -15.21 -1.00 5.92
N HIS A 68 -15.48 -2.12 5.27
CA HIS A 68 -16.79 -2.42 4.69
C HIS A 68 -17.77 -2.87 5.77
N LYS A 69 -19.03 -2.46 5.61
CA LYS A 69 -20.11 -2.92 6.48
C LYS A 69 -20.34 -4.42 6.26
N ARG A 70 -20.46 -5.14 7.37
CA ARG A 70 -20.97 -6.52 7.45
C ARG A 70 -22.46 -6.49 7.08
N LYS A 71 -22.85 -7.32 6.11
CA LYS A 71 -24.23 -7.31 5.56
C LYS A 71 -24.88 -8.69 5.55
N ASP A 72 -24.06 -9.75 5.61
CA ASP A 72 -24.56 -11.11 5.60
C ASP A 72 -24.69 -11.62 7.04
N VAL A 73 -25.66 -12.52 7.27
CA VAL A 73 -25.90 -13.11 8.61
C VAL A 73 -24.63 -13.78 9.15
N ASP A 74 -23.87 -14.44 8.28
CA ASP A 74 -22.61 -15.12 8.60
C ASP A 74 -21.50 -14.15 9.08
N ASP A 75 -21.56 -12.88 8.66
CA ASP A 75 -20.59 -11.86 9.06
C ASP A 75 -20.68 -11.53 10.56
N GLY A 76 -21.80 -11.83 11.20
CA GLY A 76 -22.00 -11.66 12.64
C GLY A 76 -21.35 -12.75 13.48
N TYR A 77 -21.07 -13.92 12.90
CA TYR A 77 -20.53 -15.09 13.62
C TYR A 77 -19.02 -15.24 13.48
N SER A 78 -18.42 -14.55 12.51
CA SER A 78 -16.98 -14.58 12.26
C SER A 78 -16.29 -13.36 12.87
N HIS A 79 -15.18 -13.58 13.56
CA HIS A 79 -14.30 -12.52 14.06
C HIS A 79 -12.92 -12.65 13.44
N VAL A 80 -12.27 -11.52 13.19
CA VAL A 80 -10.85 -11.52 12.82
C VAL A 80 -10.04 -12.03 14.00
N THR A 81 -9.10 -12.92 13.74
CA THR A 81 -8.20 -13.49 14.75
C THR A 81 -6.76 -13.10 14.44
N ASP A 82 -5.90 -13.11 15.46
CA ASP A 82 -4.47 -12.81 15.29
C ASP A 82 -3.79 -13.77 14.29
N LEU A 83 -4.25 -15.02 14.21
CA LEU A 83 -3.74 -15.99 13.23
C LEU A 83 -4.10 -15.58 11.80
N MET A 84 -5.32 -15.09 11.55
CA MET A 84 -5.72 -14.57 10.24
C MET A 84 -4.88 -13.37 9.84
N ILE A 85 -4.65 -12.44 10.77
CA ILE A 85 -3.80 -11.26 10.54
C ILE A 85 -2.37 -11.68 10.21
N SER A 86 -1.80 -12.60 11.01
CA SER A 86 -0.43 -13.09 10.82
C SER A 86 -0.24 -13.76 9.46
N ARG A 87 -1.22 -14.58 9.03
CA ARG A 87 -1.20 -15.22 7.71
C ARG A 87 -1.29 -14.20 6.57
N MET A 88 -2.18 -13.22 6.69
CA MET A 88 -2.29 -12.13 5.72
C MET A 88 -0.99 -11.35 5.58
N LEU A 89 -0.38 -10.94 6.71
CA LEU A 89 0.89 -10.21 6.69
C LEU A 89 2.00 -11.04 6.05
N ALA A 90 2.09 -12.34 6.38
CA ALA A 90 3.07 -13.23 5.78
C ALA A 90 2.87 -13.38 4.25
N ALA A 91 1.61 -13.42 3.78
CA ALA A 91 1.33 -13.49 2.34
C ALA A 91 1.71 -12.20 1.60
N LEU A 92 1.33 -11.04 2.15
CA LEU A 92 1.71 -9.73 1.59
C LEU A 92 3.23 -9.53 1.59
N GLN A 93 3.92 -9.99 2.64
CA GLN A 93 5.38 -9.94 2.73
C GLN A 93 6.04 -10.80 1.62
N ARG A 94 5.55 -12.03 1.40
CA ARG A 94 6.06 -12.89 0.33
C ARG A 94 5.86 -12.26 -1.05
N ARG A 95 4.71 -11.63 -1.31
CA ARG A 95 4.46 -10.88 -2.56
C ARG A 95 5.48 -9.76 -2.75
N TRP A 96 5.71 -8.97 -1.70
CA TRP A 96 6.72 -7.91 -1.72
C TRP A 96 8.13 -8.44 -2.03
N GLU A 97 8.56 -9.50 -1.36
CA GLU A 97 9.88 -10.09 -1.55
C GLU A 97 10.06 -10.67 -2.97
N THR A 98 8.98 -11.21 -3.55
CA THR A 98 9.00 -11.80 -4.89
C THR A 98 9.01 -10.74 -5.99
N ASP A 99 8.21 -9.67 -5.87
CA ASP A 99 8.06 -8.66 -6.92
C ASP A 99 9.05 -7.49 -6.81
N GLY A 100 9.36 -7.05 -5.58
CA GLY A 100 10.08 -5.80 -5.30
C GLY A 100 11.44 -5.97 -4.62
N GLY A 101 11.75 -7.17 -4.11
CA GLY A 101 12.98 -7.43 -3.34
C GLY A 101 14.28 -7.38 -4.16
N CYS A 102 14.24 -7.73 -5.46
CA CYS A 102 15.44 -7.75 -6.30
C CYS A 102 15.81 -6.39 -6.92
N ALA A 103 14.90 -5.42 -6.99
CA ALA A 103 15.17 -4.09 -7.58
C ALA A 103 15.59 -3.04 -6.55
N TRP A 104 15.24 -3.21 -5.27
CA TRP A 104 15.78 -2.43 -4.17
C TRP A 104 17.18 -2.93 -3.79
N ASN A 105 18.16 -2.72 -4.66
CA ASN A 105 19.56 -3.01 -4.32
C ASN A 105 19.98 -2.11 -3.14
N GLN A 106 20.24 -2.70 -1.97
CA GLN A 106 20.67 -2.00 -0.75
C GLN A 106 21.94 -1.15 -0.93
N GLN A 107 22.67 -1.34 -2.03
CA GLN A 107 23.86 -0.57 -2.40
C GLN A 107 23.58 0.87 -2.84
N ALA A 108 22.33 1.26 -3.11
CA ALA A 108 21.98 2.60 -3.60
C ALA A 108 21.58 3.61 -2.49
N MET A 109 21.62 3.22 -1.21
CA MET A 109 21.39 4.16 -0.11
C MET A 109 22.72 4.84 0.25
N PRO A 110 22.89 6.16 0.02
CA PRO A 110 24.04 6.86 0.60
C PRO A 110 23.96 6.75 2.11
N GLU A 111 25.08 6.36 2.73
CA GLU A 111 25.24 6.34 4.18
C GLU A 111 24.83 7.71 4.74
N VAL A 112 23.72 7.76 5.47
CA VAL A 112 23.32 8.97 6.18
C VAL A 112 24.21 9.07 7.41
N VAL A 113 25.38 9.68 7.22
CA VAL A 113 26.26 10.06 8.34
C VAL A 113 25.52 11.14 9.14
N PRO A 114 25.21 10.92 10.43
CA PRO A 114 24.63 11.97 11.25
C PRO A 114 25.63 13.12 11.35
N GLN A 115 25.25 14.32 10.87
CA GLN A 115 25.99 15.53 11.23
C GLN A 115 25.79 15.75 12.73
N ALA A 116 26.85 15.50 13.51
CA ALA A 116 26.92 15.91 14.89
C ALA A 116 26.80 17.45 14.96
N LEU A 117 25.90 17.91 15.84
CA LEU A 117 25.82 19.30 16.28
C LEU A 117 26.97 19.62 17.24
#